data_AF-A0A965UUK0-F1
#
_entry.id   AF-A0A965UUK0-F1
#
_cell.length_a   1.000
_cell.length_b   1.000
_cell.length_c   1.000
_cell.angle_alpha   90.00
_cell.angle_beta   90.00
_cell.angle_gamma   90.00
#
_symmetry.space_group_name_H-M   'P 1'
#
loop_
_entity.id
_entity.type
_entity.pdbx_description
1 polymer ?
#
loop_
_entity_poly.entity_id
_entity_poly.type
_entity_poly.pdbx_seq_one_letter_code
_entity_poly.pdbx_strand_id
1 'polypeptide(L)'
;MTFDTSSGSTGVERMRLDSSGNLGLGVTPSASNVPTIEQSVGLFVGRSEMNITSNAYYNSGWKYVGTGEATQYQANSGLHKWFTAPSWNGTGSNAISFTQAMTLDASGQLGVGVTSMAVPSTSRRGLQVSNGTSGGMILLSNSTTESDNPRIFGSVTTQYDLGFAAGGSTGFINWYTNGTERARIDSSGNLLVGTTS
;
A
#
# COMPACT_ATOMS: atom_id res chain seq x y z
N MET A 1 20.33 29.68 -12.53
CA MET A 1 20.22 29.57 -14.01
C MET A 1 18.74 29.62 -14.37
N THR A 2 18.37 30.39 -15.40
CA THR A 2 16.99 30.42 -15.91
C THR A 2 16.96 29.93 -17.35
N PHE A 3 15.81 29.38 -17.75
CA PHE A 3 15.49 29.10 -19.14
C PHE A 3 14.19 29.79 -19.49
N ASP A 4 14.24 30.62 -20.52
CA ASP A 4 13.18 31.52 -20.93
C ASP A 4 12.70 31.16 -22.34
N THR A 5 11.40 31.20 -22.59
CA THR A 5 10.85 31.15 -23.95
C THR A 5 10.11 32.44 -24.25
N SER A 6 10.11 32.89 -25.51
CA SER A 6 9.38 34.08 -25.91
C SER A 6 8.01 33.72 -26.47
N SER A 7 7.00 34.52 -26.10
CA SER A 7 5.73 34.60 -26.85
C SER A 7 5.64 35.99 -27.47
N GLY A 8 6.31 36.19 -28.62
CA GLY A 8 6.52 37.52 -29.21
C GLY A 8 7.77 38.20 -28.66
N SER A 9 7.67 39.45 -28.20
CA SER A 9 8.79 40.29 -27.74
C SER A 9 9.08 40.25 -26.24
N THR A 10 8.30 39.51 -25.45
CA THR A 10 8.51 39.33 -24.00
C THR A 10 9.00 37.91 -23.70
N GLY A 11 10.08 37.81 -22.92
CA GLY A 11 10.56 36.55 -22.35
C GLY A 11 9.67 36.08 -21.20
N VAL A 12 9.36 34.80 -21.18
CA VAL A 12 8.62 34.11 -20.11
C VAL A 12 9.52 33.03 -19.54
N GLU A 13 9.88 33.15 -18.27
CA GLU A 13 10.66 32.14 -17.58
C GLU A 13 9.86 30.84 -17.48
N ARG A 14 10.46 29.75 -17.98
CA ARG A 14 9.83 28.41 -17.96
C ARG A 14 10.48 27.50 -16.93
N MET A 15 11.76 27.69 -16.64
CA MET A 15 12.50 26.87 -15.69
C MET A 15 13.54 27.69 -14.94
N ARG A 16 13.66 27.45 -13.64
CA ARG A 16 14.66 28.03 -12.75
C ARG A 16 15.43 26.95 -12.01
N LEU A 17 16.76 26.98 -12.04
CA LEU A 17 17.60 26.27 -11.08
C LEU A 17 18.24 27.31 -10.16
N ASP A 18 17.89 27.29 -8.88
CA ASP A 18 18.39 28.24 -7.88
C ASP A 18 19.79 27.85 -7.35
N SER A 19 20.35 28.67 -6.45
CA SER A 19 21.66 28.43 -5.85
C SER A 19 21.68 27.28 -4.83
N SER A 20 20.51 26.87 -4.35
CA SER A 20 20.35 25.76 -3.40
C SER A 20 20.14 24.42 -4.09
N GLY A 21 20.04 24.41 -5.43
CA GLY A 21 19.84 23.22 -6.25
C GLY A 21 18.37 22.85 -6.48
N ASN A 22 17.43 23.74 -6.16
CA ASN A 22 16.01 23.51 -6.43
C ASN A 22 15.66 23.87 -7.86
N LEU A 23 14.91 23.00 -8.52
CA LEU A 23 14.41 23.18 -9.88
C LEU A 23 12.94 23.59 -9.85
N GLY A 24 12.63 24.78 -10.35
CA GLY A 24 11.27 25.27 -10.54
C GLY A 24 10.86 25.15 -11.99
N LEU A 25 9.64 24.68 -12.24
CA LEU A 25 9.04 24.62 -13.57
C LEU A 25 7.77 25.49 -13.57
N GLY A 26 7.87 26.66 -14.22
CA GLY A 26 6.81 27.67 -14.24
C GLY A 26 6.53 28.35 -12.89
N VAL A 27 7.42 28.16 -11.90
CA VAL A 27 7.33 28.74 -10.56
C VAL A 27 8.71 29.18 -10.08
N THR A 28 8.75 30.13 -9.14
CA THR A 28 9.96 30.36 -8.34
C THR A 28 10.00 29.29 -7.26
N PRO A 29 11.05 28.44 -7.19
CA PRO A 29 11.18 27.46 -6.13
C PRO A 29 11.20 28.10 -4.75
N SER A 30 10.55 27.45 -3.81
CA SER A 30 10.67 27.71 -2.38
C SER A 30 12.05 27.28 -1.85
N ALA A 31 12.52 27.94 -0.81
CA ALA A 31 13.79 27.61 -0.17
C ALA A 31 13.65 26.30 0.62
N SER A 32 13.96 25.18 -0.02
CA SER A 32 14.07 23.86 0.61
C SER A 32 15.51 23.57 1.05
N ASN A 33 15.68 22.82 2.14
CA ASN A 33 16.96 22.30 2.61
C ASN A 33 17.39 20.99 1.91
N VAL A 34 16.54 20.46 1.04
CA VAL A 34 16.81 19.31 0.17
C VAL A 34 16.51 19.74 -1.27
N PRO A 35 17.34 19.41 -2.27
CA PRO A 35 17.05 19.73 -3.66
C PRO A 35 15.66 19.23 -4.08
N THR A 36 14.81 20.12 -4.56
CA THR A 36 13.44 19.80 -4.99
C THR A 36 13.22 20.02 -6.48
N ILE A 37 12.16 19.38 -6.99
CA ILE A 37 11.51 19.79 -8.23
C ILE A 37 10.15 20.37 -7.83
N GLU A 38 9.93 21.66 -8.09
CA GLU A 38 8.68 22.37 -7.79
C GLU A 38 7.96 22.76 -9.08
N GLN A 39 6.65 22.53 -9.10
CA GLN A 39 5.75 22.93 -10.20
C GLN A 39 4.47 23.49 -9.58
N SER A 40 3.79 24.39 -10.29
CA SER A 40 2.48 24.91 -9.83
C SER A 40 1.40 23.82 -9.78
N VAL A 41 1.49 22.84 -10.68
CA VAL A 41 0.66 21.62 -10.72
C VAL A 41 1.56 20.45 -11.09
N GLY A 42 1.66 19.43 -10.22
CA GLY A 42 2.46 18.24 -10.48
C GLY A 42 1.73 17.22 -11.35
N LEU A 43 2.15 17.06 -12.60
CA LEU A 43 1.64 16.04 -13.51
C LEU A 43 2.80 15.19 -14.06
N PHE A 44 2.79 13.90 -13.76
CA PHE A 44 3.74 12.92 -14.32
C PHE A 44 2.97 11.96 -15.24
N VAL A 45 3.29 11.97 -16.54
CA VAL A 45 2.57 11.18 -17.55
C VAL A 45 3.47 10.10 -18.12
N GLY A 46 3.11 8.83 -17.88
CA GLY A 46 3.63 7.67 -18.60
C GLY A 46 2.61 7.20 -19.64
N ARG A 47 3.06 6.83 -20.85
CA ARG A 47 2.15 6.34 -21.91
C ARG A 47 1.67 4.91 -21.68
N SER A 48 2.51 4.08 -21.09
CA SER A 48 2.23 2.67 -20.81
C SER A 48 2.48 2.32 -19.35
N GLU A 49 3.49 2.97 -18.75
CA GLU A 49 3.88 2.75 -17.37
C GLU A 49 4.45 4.05 -16.78
N MET A 50 4.20 4.25 -15.49
CA MET A 50 4.81 5.28 -14.67
C MET A 50 5.44 4.60 -13.44
N ASN A 51 6.71 4.90 -13.18
CA ASN A 51 7.42 4.41 -11.99
C ASN A 51 7.88 5.57 -11.12
N ILE A 52 7.70 5.43 -9.81
CA ILE A 52 8.27 6.30 -8.79
C ILE A 52 9.14 5.42 -7.90
N THR A 53 10.45 5.71 -7.83
CA THR A 53 11.43 4.82 -7.21
C THR A 53 12.28 5.51 -6.14
N SER A 54 12.75 4.72 -5.18
CA SER A 54 13.80 5.10 -4.23
C SER A 54 14.97 4.12 -4.35
N ASN A 55 16.20 4.66 -4.32
CA ASN A 55 17.45 3.92 -4.51
C ASN A 55 17.49 3.00 -5.74
N ALA A 56 16.71 3.31 -6.78
CA ALA A 56 16.61 2.49 -7.98
C ALA A 56 16.54 3.33 -9.25
N TYR A 57 17.24 2.87 -10.29
CA TYR A 57 17.18 3.41 -11.64
C TYR A 57 17.08 2.28 -12.67
N TYR A 58 16.56 2.58 -13.86
CA TYR A 58 16.44 1.60 -14.95
C TYR A 58 17.57 1.77 -15.95
N ASN A 59 18.33 0.70 -16.18
CA ASN A 59 19.34 0.59 -17.24
C ASN A 59 19.46 -0.88 -17.67
N SER A 60 18.71 -1.24 -18.72
CA SER A 60 18.54 -2.62 -19.20
C SER A 60 18.13 -3.59 -18.08
N GLY A 61 17.30 -3.10 -17.16
CA GLY A 61 16.95 -3.75 -15.90
C GLY A 61 17.04 -2.76 -14.73
N TRP A 62 16.39 -3.08 -13.62
CA TRP A 62 16.44 -2.26 -12.41
C TRP A 62 17.78 -2.44 -11.69
N LYS A 63 18.37 -1.33 -11.24
CA LYS A 63 19.67 -1.29 -10.57
C LYS A 63 19.68 -0.35 -9.38
N TYR A 64 20.47 -0.69 -8.36
CA TYR A 64 20.68 0.15 -7.19
C TYR A 64 21.48 1.41 -7.54
N VAL A 65 21.01 2.57 -7.08
CA VAL A 65 21.78 3.83 -7.16
C VAL A 65 22.95 3.79 -6.17
N GLY A 66 22.73 3.25 -4.97
CA GLY A 66 23.73 3.09 -3.92
C GLY A 66 23.37 2.02 -2.89
N THR A 67 24.08 2.01 -1.76
CA THR A 67 23.83 1.09 -0.65
C THR A 67 22.52 1.41 0.05
N GLY A 68 21.73 0.38 0.36
CA GLY A 68 20.43 0.52 1.02
C GLY A 68 19.33 -0.29 0.33
N GLU A 69 18.15 -0.32 0.95
CA GLU A 69 16.93 -0.91 0.38
C GLU A 69 16.44 -0.09 -0.82
N ALA A 70 15.64 -0.71 -1.68
CA ALA A 70 14.99 -0.02 -2.79
C ALA A 70 13.48 -0.27 -2.79
N THR A 71 12.72 0.74 -3.23
CA THR A 71 11.26 0.67 -3.37
C THR A 71 10.81 1.21 -4.71
N GLN A 72 9.66 0.71 -5.18
CA GLN A 72 9.03 1.18 -6.40
C GLN A 72 7.51 1.19 -6.24
N TYR A 73 6.90 2.30 -6.65
CA TYR A 73 5.49 2.33 -7.03
C TYR A 73 5.40 2.34 -8.56
N GLN A 74 4.53 1.49 -9.11
CA GLN A 74 4.29 1.36 -10.54
C GLN A 74 2.79 1.51 -10.84
N ALA A 75 2.46 2.39 -11.78
CA ALA A 75 1.15 2.44 -12.42
C ALA A 75 1.29 1.97 -13.87
N ASN A 76 0.63 0.86 -14.24
CA ASN A 76 0.73 0.26 -15.57
C ASN A 76 -0.64 -0.28 -16.00
N SER A 77 -1.17 0.21 -17.12
CA SER A 77 -2.39 -0.34 -17.76
C SER A 77 -3.59 -0.51 -16.82
N GLY A 78 -3.83 0.48 -15.94
CA GLY A 78 -4.92 0.45 -14.94
C GLY A 78 -4.61 -0.36 -13.68
N LEU A 79 -3.41 -0.94 -13.57
CA LEU A 79 -2.90 -1.57 -12.36
C LEU A 79 -2.07 -0.57 -11.55
N HIS A 80 -2.16 -0.68 -10.24
CA HIS A 80 -1.24 -0.05 -9.30
C HIS A 80 -0.48 -1.13 -8.54
N LYS A 81 0.84 -1.02 -8.45
CA LYS A 81 1.70 -2.03 -7.81
C LYS A 81 2.75 -1.36 -6.94
N TRP A 82 3.09 -2.03 -5.84
CA TRP A 82 4.13 -1.60 -4.91
C TRP A 82 5.15 -2.70 -4.76
N PHE A 83 6.43 -2.35 -4.84
CA PHE A 83 7.55 -3.28 -4.78
C PHE A 83 8.58 -2.84 -3.74
N THR A 84 9.23 -3.83 -3.14
CA THR A 84 10.34 -3.69 -2.19
C THR A 84 11.51 -4.57 -2.63
N ALA A 85 12.73 -4.18 -2.31
CA ALA A 85 13.94 -4.98 -2.49
C ALA A 85 14.89 -4.81 -1.29
N PRO A 86 15.61 -5.88 -0.89
CA PRO A 86 16.50 -5.86 0.28
C PRO A 86 17.68 -4.90 0.10
N SER A 87 18.39 -4.58 1.18
CA SER A 87 19.59 -3.74 1.07
C SER A 87 20.70 -4.40 0.26
N TRP A 88 21.31 -3.63 -0.64
CA TRP A 88 22.52 -4.03 -1.36
C TRP A 88 23.76 -3.41 -0.73
N ASN A 89 24.79 -4.21 -0.42
CA ASN A 89 25.96 -3.80 0.37
C ASN A 89 27.29 -3.77 -0.42
N GLY A 90 27.23 -3.56 -1.74
CA GLY A 90 28.42 -3.17 -2.51
C GLY A 90 29.28 -4.29 -3.07
N THR A 91 29.04 -5.56 -2.75
CA THR A 91 29.81 -6.68 -3.33
C THR A 91 28.97 -7.46 -4.34
N GLY A 92 29.15 -7.19 -5.64
CA GLY A 92 28.53 -7.95 -6.74
C GLY A 92 27.74 -7.10 -7.76
N SER A 93 26.87 -7.76 -8.55
CA SER A 93 25.95 -7.09 -9.48
C SER A 93 25.04 -6.11 -8.73
N ASN A 94 24.87 -4.91 -9.26
CA ASN A 94 23.95 -3.90 -8.72
C ASN A 94 22.51 -4.09 -9.20
N ALA A 95 22.17 -5.23 -9.81
CA ALA A 95 20.81 -5.51 -10.25
C ALA A 95 19.85 -5.62 -9.06
N ILE A 96 18.67 -5.03 -9.20
CA ILE A 96 17.59 -5.14 -8.25
C ILE A 96 16.70 -6.31 -8.65
N SER A 97 16.45 -7.21 -7.70
CA SER A 97 15.34 -8.15 -7.78
C SER A 97 14.19 -7.63 -6.93
N PHE A 98 13.21 -6.98 -7.56
CA PHE A 98 12.04 -6.46 -6.86
C PHE A 98 11.07 -7.57 -6.50
N THR A 99 10.51 -7.47 -5.29
CA THR A 99 9.39 -8.29 -4.83
C THR A 99 8.15 -7.40 -4.72
N GLN A 100 7.02 -7.82 -5.31
CA GLN A 100 5.77 -7.06 -5.23
C GLN A 100 5.09 -7.29 -3.87
N ALA A 101 4.81 -6.22 -3.15
CA ALA A 101 4.19 -6.23 -1.82
C ALA A 101 2.68 -5.93 -1.85
N MET A 102 2.18 -5.20 -2.86
CA MET A 102 0.76 -4.86 -2.97
C MET A 102 0.35 -4.64 -4.43
N THR A 103 -0.93 -4.86 -4.74
CA THR A 103 -1.55 -4.55 -6.04
C THR A 103 -2.98 -4.05 -5.90
N LEU A 104 -3.39 -3.10 -6.73
CA LEU A 104 -4.79 -2.76 -6.99
C LEU A 104 -5.03 -2.92 -8.49
N ASP A 105 -5.98 -3.77 -8.88
CA ASP A 105 -6.26 -4.03 -10.29
C ASP A 105 -7.33 -3.11 -10.89
N ALA A 106 -7.48 -3.16 -12.22
CA ALA A 106 -8.44 -2.35 -12.95
C ALA A 106 -9.92 -2.66 -12.60
N SER A 107 -10.17 -3.81 -11.97
CA SER A 107 -11.50 -4.19 -11.48
C SER A 107 -11.73 -3.75 -10.03
N GLY A 108 -10.80 -3.02 -9.41
CA GLY A 108 -10.94 -2.45 -8.06
C GLY A 108 -10.63 -3.45 -6.94
N GLN A 109 -9.88 -4.50 -7.23
CA GLN A 109 -9.50 -5.51 -6.24
C GLN A 109 -8.14 -5.17 -5.62
N LEU A 110 -8.07 -5.15 -4.28
CA LEU A 110 -6.85 -4.85 -3.54
C LEU A 110 -6.20 -6.13 -2.99
N GLY A 111 -4.94 -6.36 -3.33
CA GLY A 111 -4.13 -7.50 -2.90
C GLY A 111 -2.90 -7.05 -2.12
N VAL A 112 -2.74 -7.53 -0.89
CA VAL A 112 -1.55 -7.34 -0.04
C VAL A 112 -0.79 -8.66 0.04
N GLY A 113 0.51 -8.62 -0.28
CA GLY A 113 1.42 -9.77 -0.38
C GLY A 113 1.06 -10.77 -1.50
N VAL A 114 0.41 -10.29 -2.56
CA VAL A 114 0.09 -11.07 -3.77
C VAL A 114 0.40 -10.28 -5.04
N THR A 115 0.75 -11.02 -6.11
CA THR A 115 1.08 -10.44 -7.42
C THR A 115 -0.08 -10.46 -8.41
N SER A 116 -0.99 -11.41 -8.25
CA SER A 116 -2.25 -11.55 -8.97
C SER A 116 -3.37 -11.88 -7.97
N MET A 117 -4.54 -11.27 -8.18
CA MET A 117 -5.70 -11.45 -7.32
C MET A 117 -6.45 -12.72 -7.70
N ALA A 118 -6.76 -13.54 -6.70
CA ALA A 118 -7.67 -14.65 -6.87
C ALA A 118 -9.11 -14.13 -6.67
N VAL A 119 -9.75 -13.62 -7.71
CA VAL A 119 -11.08 -13.00 -7.60
C VAL A 119 -12.18 -14.00 -7.95
N PRO A 120 -13.11 -14.35 -7.04
CA PRO A 120 -14.16 -15.33 -7.34
C PRO A 120 -15.32 -14.78 -8.18
N SER A 121 -15.45 -13.45 -8.30
CA SER A 121 -16.57 -12.81 -9.00
C SER A 121 -16.20 -11.40 -9.45
N THR A 122 -16.50 -11.06 -10.70
CA THR A 122 -16.38 -9.70 -11.24
C THR A 122 -17.43 -8.73 -10.68
N SER A 123 -18.45 -9.24 -9.98
CA SER A 123 -19.56 -8.46 -9.42
C SER A 123 -19.35 -8.02 -7.97
N ARG A 124 -18.22 -8.39 -7.35
CA ARG A 124 -17.91 -8.05 -5.95
C ARG A 124 -16.54 -7.40 -5.87
N ARG A 125 -16.40 -6.47 -4.92
CA ARG A 125 -15.09 -5.93 -4.53
C ARG A 125 -14.49 -6.77 -3.41
N GLY A 126 -13.17 -6.99 -3.47
CA GLY A 126 -12.44 -7.85 -2.55
C GLY A 126 -11.14 -7.24 -2.07
N LEU A 127 -10.83 -7.52 -0.80
CA LEU A 127 -9.52 -7.33 -0.19
C LEU A 127 -8.91 -8.71 0.04
N GLN A 128 -7.81 -9.00 -0.64
CA GLN A 128 -7.02 -10.20 -0.43
C GLN A 128 -5.76 -9.82 0.36
N VAL A 129 -5.60 -10.35 1.56
CA VAL A 129 -4.34 -10.28 2.31
C VAL A 129 -3.73 -11.67 2.28
N SER A 130 -2.43 -11.77 1.96
CA SER A 130 -1.66 -13.02 1.99
C SER A 130 -0.23 -12.71 2.39
N ASN A 131 0.41 -13.57 3.18
CA ASN A 131 1.88 -13.58 3.27
C ASN A 131 2.49 -14.76 2.48
N GLY A 132 1.71 -15.48 1.68
CA GLY A 132 2.12 -16.65 0.90
C GLY A 132 2.35 -17.95 1.70
N THR A 133 2.40 -17.91 3.05
CA THR A 133 2.78 -19.06 3.89
C THR A 133 1.84 -19.32 5.09
N SER A 134 1.47 -18.31 5.88
CA SER A 134 0.57 -18.36 7.07
C SER A 134 -0.83 -17.77 6.81
N GLY A 135 -1.13 -17.46 5.54
CA GLY A 135 -2.28 -16.66 5.17
C GLY A 135 -2.07 -15.17 5.47
N GLY A 136 -2.95 -14.34 4.96
CA GLY A 136 -3.01 -12.96 5.39
C GLY A 136 -3.89 -12.87 6.61
N MET A 137 -3.33 -12.40 7.71
CA MET A 137 -4.16 -11.94 8.80
C MET A 137 -4.65 -10.56 8.39
N ILE A 138 -5.96 -10.43 8.20
CA ILE A 138 -6.60 -9.21 8.68
C ILE A 138 -6.57 -9.38 10.19
N LEU A 139 -5.40 -9.10 10.75
CA LEU A 139 -5.29 -8.98 12.18
C LEU A 139 -6.12 -7.74 12.47
N LEU A 140 -7.34 -7.99 12.92
CA LEU A 140 -8.14 -7.02 13.62
C LEU A 140 -7.50 -6.85 14.99
N SER A 141 -6.29 -6.30 14.96
CA SER A 141 -5.48 -5.93 16.12
C SER A 141 -5.35 -4.43 16.12
N ASN A 142 -5.37 -3.86 17.31
CA ASN A 142 -4.94 -2.49 17.51
C ASN A 142 -3.43 -2.38 17.86
N SER A 143 -2.68 -3.49 17.89
CA SER A 143 -1.26 -3.53 18.27
C SER A 143 -0.52 -4.77 17.72
N THR A 144 0.63 -5.10 18.29
CA THR A 144 1.61 -6.06 17.78
C THR A 144 1.40 -7.52 18.24
N THR A 145 0.25 -7.94 18.82
CA THR A 145 -0.03 -9.33 19.28
C THR A 145 -1.39 -9.91 18.80
N GLU A 146 -1.53 -11.25 18.71
CA GLU A 146 -2.72 -12.01 18.22
C GLU A 146 -4.02 -11.80 19.03
N SER A 147 -5.16 -12.01 18.37
CA SER A 147 -6.53 -11.82 18.91
C SER A 147 -7.36 -13.12 18.80
N ASP A 148 -8.33 -13.35 19.69
CA ASP A 148 -9.07 -14.61 19.95
C ASP A 148 -9.99 -15.20 18.82
N ASN A 149 -9.50 -15.29 17.58
CA ASN A 149 -10.18 -15.74 16.33
C ASN A 149 -11.50 -15.01 15.95
N PRO A 150 -11.53 -13.67 15.93
CA PRO A 150 -12.68 -12.85 15.54
C PRO A 150 -13.00 -12.94 14.04
N ARG A 151 -14.29 -13.06 13.69
CA ARG A 151 -14.81 -13.13 12.30
C ARG A 151 -15.96 -12.15 12.07
N ILE A 152 -16.12 -11.62 10.85
CA ILE A 152 -17.24 -10.79 10.37
C ILE A 152 -17.78 -11.41 9.05
N PHE A 153 -19.04 -11.84 8.96
CA PHE A 153 -19.64 -12.52 7.78
C PHE A 153 -21.10 -12.11 7.50
N GLY A 154 -21.63 -12.14 6.26
CA GLY A 154 -23.02 -11.78 5.88
C GLY A 154 -23.73 -12.78 4.93
N SER A 155 -25.08 -12.79 4.85
CA SER A 155 -25.95 -13.70 4.05
C SER A 155 -26.97 -12.93 3.21
N VAL A 156 -27.54 -13.52 2.15
CA VAL A 156 -28.52 -12.89 1.23
C VAL A 156 -29.35 -13.92 0.47
N THR A 157 -30.69 -13.84 0.56
CA THR A 157 -31.67 -13.93 -0.57
C THR A 157 -33.12 -14.13 -0.11
N THR A 158 -33.36 -14.54 1.13
CA THR A 158 -34.65 -14.30 1.82
C THR A 158 -34.47 -13.71 3.22
N GLN A 159 -33.24 -13.76 3.77
CA GLN A 159 -32.80 -13.03 4.96
C GLN A 159 -31.31 -12.65 4.85
N TYR A 160 -30.95 -11.46 5.35
CA TYR A 160 -29.63 -10.84 5.24
C TYR A 160 -28.77 -11.08 6.51
N ASP A 161 -28.42 -12.33 6.81
CA ASP A 161 -27.83 -12.65 8.12
C ASP A 161 -26.33 -12.37 8.22
N LEU A 162 -25.96 -11.51 9.17
CA LEU A 162 -24.58 -11.23 9.57
C LEU A 162 -24.19 -12.09 10.76
N GLY A 163 -22.97 -12.61 10.81
CA GLY A 163 -22.48 -13.21 12.04
C GLY A 163 -20.98 -13.11 12.28
N PHE A 164 -20.61 -13.64 13.43
CA PHE A 164 -19.31 -13.50 14.07
C PHE A 164 -18.97 -14.82 14.76
N ALA A 165 -17.68 -15.13 14.89
CA ALA A 165 -17.24 -16.36 15.55
C ALA A 165 -15.84 -16.22 16.13
N ALA A 166 -15.47 -17.15 17.03
CA ALA A 166 -14.27 -17.19 17.87
C ALA A 166 -13.99 -18.64 18.36
N GLY A 167 -12.96 -18.88 19.21
CA GLY A 167 -12.33 -20.22 19.44
C GLY A 167 -13.17 -21.31 20.17
N GLY A 168 -12.67 -22.56 20.29
CA GLY A 168 -13.54 -23.74 20.56
C GLY A 168 -13.20 -24.72 21.71
N SER A 169 -12.08 -24.59 22.44
CA SER A 169 -11.82 -25.40 23.66
C SER A 169 -11.97 -24.56 24.93
N THR A 170 -11.33 -23.39 24.91
CA THR A 170 -11.50 -22.27 25.85
C THR A 170 -11.87 -21.00 25.13
N GLY A 171 -12.08 -21.05 23.81
CA GLY A 171 -12.43 -19.89 23.04
C GLY A 171 -13.92 -19.65 23.12
N PHE A 172 -14.27 -18.46 22.73
CA PHE A 172 -15.56 -17.93 23.02
C PHE A 172 -15.77 -16.84 22.02
N ILE A 173 -16.98 -16.72 21.47
CA ILE A 173 -17.34 -15.50 20.77
C ILE A 173 -17.55 -14.48 21.86
N ASN A 174 -16.42 -14.01 22.32
CA ASN A 174 -16.22 -12.72 22.87
C ASN A 174 -16.70 -11.75 21.80
N TRP A 175 -17.90 -11.30 22.05
CA TRP A 175 -18.09 -9.89 21.93
C TRP A 175 -17.35 -9.30 23.12
N TYR A 176 -16.04 -9.18 22.88
CA TYR A 176 -15.22 -8.26 23.58
C TYR A 176 -15.75 -6.89 23.23
N THR A 177 -16.73 -6.42 23.99
CA THR A 177 -16.81 -4.99 24.16
C THR A 177 -15.79 -4.68 25.21
N ASN A 178 -14.74 -3.99 24.80
CA ASN A 178 -13.78 -3.39 25.73
C ASN A 178 -12.66 -4.33 26.18
N GLY A 179 -12.09 -5.13 25.27
CA GLY A 179 -10.97 -6.07 25.56
C GLY A 179 -11.27 -7.07 26.69
N THR A 180 -12.55 -7.11 27.04
CA THR A 180 -13.19 -7.66 28.20
C THR A 180 -14.51 -8.17 27.71
N GLU A 181 -14.88 -9.30 28.18
CA GLU A 181 -15.92 -10.06 27.57
C GLU A 181 -17.29 -9.66 28.10
N ARG A 182 -18.30 -9.47 27.22
CA ARG A 182 -19.68 -9.09 27.63
C ARG A 182 -20.72 -10.12 27.32
N ALA A 183 -20.60 -10.56 26.09
CA ALA A 183 -21.19 -11.77 25.65
C ALA A 183 -20.00 -12.60 25.28
N ARG A 184 -19.89 -13.69 25.99
CA ARG A 184 -19.17 -14.84 25.50
C ARG A 184 -20.27 -15.84 25.26
N ILE A 185 -20.41 -16.23 24.00
CA ILE A 185 -20.81 -17.60 23.79
C ILE A 185 -19.59 -18.39 24.18
N ASP A 186 -19.64 -18.97 25.38
CA ASP A 186 -18.56 -19.81 25.90
C ASP A 186 -18.46 -21.10 25.09
N SER A 187 -17.47 -21.90 25.41
CA SER A 187 -17.25 -23.16 24.70
C SER A 187 -18.34 -24.20 24.95
N SER A 188 -19.20 -24.01 25.95
CA SER A 188 -20.38 -24.85 26.20
C SER A 188 -21.64 -24.34 25.49
N GLY A 189 -21.53 -23.23 24.73
CA GLY A 189 -22.66 -22.63 24.03
C GLY A 189 -23.53 -21.75 24.91
N ASN A 190 -23.11 -21.47 26.15
CA ASN A 190 -23.85 -20.59 27.03
C ASN A 190 -23.59 -19.15 26.61
N LEU A 191 -24.68 -18.41 26.40
CA LEU A 191 -24.62 -16.97 26.30
C LEU A 191 -24.54 -16.40 27.72
N LEU A 192 -23.34 -16.00 28.11
CA LEU A 192 -23.09 -15.36 29.39
C LEU A 192 -23.30 -13.84 29.26
N VAL A 193 -24.14 -13.25 30.13
CA VAL A 193 -24.48 -11.81 30.12
C VAL A 193 -24.42 -11.23 31.53
N GLY A 194 -23.60 -10.20 31.74
CA GLY A 194 -23.55 -9.45 33.01
C GLY A 194 -22.81 -10.15 34.15
N THR A 195 -22.29 -11.34 33.91
CA THR A 195 -21.48 -12.12 34.86
C THR A 195 -20.40 -12.86 34.07
N THR A 196 -19.14 -12.70 34.46
CA THR A 196 -18.08 -13.64 34.06
C THR A 196 -18.22 -14.90 34.91
N SER A 197 -17.99 -16.08 34.34
CA SER A 197 -17.62 -17.23 35.19
C SER A 197 -16.44 -16.87 36.07
#